data_AF-A0A7X0JFL5-F1
#
_entry.id   AF-A0A7X0JFL5-F1
#
_cell.length_a   1.000
_cell.length_b   1.000
_cell.length_c   1.000
_cell.angle_alpha   90.00
_cell.angle_beta   90.00
_cell.angle_gamma   90.00
#
_symmetry.space_group_name_H-M   'P 1'
#
loop_
_entity.id
_entity.type
_entity.pdbx_description
1 polymer ?
#
loop_
_entity_poly.entity_id
_entity_poly.type
_entity_poly.pdbx_seq_one_letter_code
_entity_poly.pdbx_strand_id
1 'polypeptide(L)'
;MAAFGHIEDVQSSPQFGNSGPDGWAFTFWGSATCDEEVHRRLIESVAALSPDTDLLLPKWIAGEDCIEGSMIWKGARVWVWLETVLNLTSFWSEDRASIDSLRAATLHLARAV
;
A
#
# COMPACT_ATOMS: atom_id res chain seq x y z
N MET A 1 -6.98 -6.22 18.65
CA MET A 1 -6.44 -4.84 18.49
C MET A 1 -6.33 -4.58 17.00
N ALA A 2 -6.45 -3.34 16.54
CA ALA A 2 -6.33 -3.04 15.10
C ALA A 2 -4.87 -3.21 14.65
N ALA A 3 -4.65 -3.86 13.51
CA ALA A 3 -3.32 -4.03 12.93
C ALA A 3 -2.65 -2.67 12.67
N PHE A 4 -3.40 -1.71 12.13
CA PHE A 4 -2.90 -0.37 11.80
C PHE A 4 -3.25 0.64 12.89
N GLY A 5 -2.26 1.44 13.30
CA GLY A 5 -2.43 2.52 14.28
C GLY A 5 -2.91 3.82 13.65
N HIS A 6 -2.54 4.05 12.39
CA HIS A 6 -2.92 5.25 11.65
C HIS A 6 -3.03 4.95 10.15
N ILE A 7 -4.01 5.56 9.49
CA ILE A 7 -4.20 5.49 8.05
C ILE A 7 -4.39 6.92 7.58
N GLU A 8 -3.47 7.39 6.75
CA GLU A 8 -3.48 8.77 6.28
C GLU A 8 -4.64 9.02 5.31
N ASP A 9 -5.03 10.29 5.17
CA ASP A 9 -5.84 10.74 4.05
C ASP A 9 -4.99 10.83 2.78
N VAL A 10 -5.67 10.90 1.63
CA VAL A 10 -4.99 11.06 0.35
C VAL A 10 -4.37 12.45 0.28
N GLN A 11 -3.05 12.48 0.10
CA GLN A 11 -2.23 13.68 0.02
C GLN A 11 -1.27 13.61 -1.17
N SER A 12 -0.54 14.68 -1.45
CA SER A 12 0.50 14.65 -2.49
C SER A 12 1.56 13.60 -2.13
N SER A 13 1.94 12.76 -3.09
CA SER A 13 2.93 11.71 -2.89
C SER A 13 4.27 12.33 -2.45
N PRO A 14 4.81 11.97 -1.28
CA PRO A 14 6.11 12.45 -0.87
C PRO A 14 7.21 11.78 -1.71
N GLN A 15 8.11 12.57 -2.27
CA GLN A 15 9.25 12.11 -3.07
C GLN A 15 10.46 11.69 -2.19
N PHE A 16 10.22 10.96 -1.09
CA PHE A 16 11.27 10.57 -0.14
C PHE A 16 11.79 9.15 -0.41
N GLY A 17 12.45 8.95 -1.57
CA GLY A 17 13.12 7.69 -1.92
C GLY A 17 12.29 6.74 -2.79
N ASN A 18 11.01 7.01 -2.96
CA ASN A 18 10.09 6.25 -3.81
C ASN A 18 10.50 6.40 -5.29
N SER A 19 10.51 5.30 -6.05
CA SER A 19 10.91 5.32 -7.47
C SER A 19 9.81 5.73 -8.45
N GLY A 20 8.59 5.98 -7.96
CA GLY A 20 7.42 6.24 -8.81
C GLY A 20 7.16 7.73 -9.07
N PRO A 21 6.11 8.04 -9.85
CA PRO A 21 5.86 9.39 -10.33
C PRO A 21 5.31 10.33 -9.25
N ASP A 22 5.40 11.64 -9.53
CA ASP A 22 4.66 12.66 -8.80
C ASP A 22 3.15 12.39 -8.87
N GLY A 23 2.44 12.59 -7.76
CA GLY A 23 1.01 12.33 -7.76
C GLY A 23 0.41 12.37 -6.35
N TRP A 24 -0.38 11.35 -6.05
CA TRP A 24 -1.19 11.26 -4.85
C TRP A 24 -0.94 9.94 -4.15
N ALA A 25 -0.89 9.97 -2.83
CA ALA A 25 -0.60 8.82 -2.01
C ALA A 25 -1.43 8.81 -0.72
N PHE A 26 -1.52 7.63 -0.11
CA PHE A 26 -1.93 7.47 1.27
C PHE A 26 -1.13 6.31 1.89
N THR A 27 -0.94 6.39 3.20
CA THR A 27 -0.07 5.47 3.94
C THR A 27 -0.82 4.77 5.06
N PHE A 28 -0.62 3.47 5.18
CA PHE A 28 -0.95 2.66 6.34
C PHE A 28 0.24 2.59 7.27
N TRP A 29 0.05 3.02 8.51
CA TRP A 29 1.04 2.89 9.57
C TRP A 29 0.64 1.75 10.49
N GLY A 30 1.48 0.72 10.55
CA GLY A 30 1.33 -0.40 11.45
C GLY A 30 1.32 0.06 12.91
N SER A 31 0.50 -0.60 13.73
CA SER A 31 0.55 -0.42 15.18
C SER A 31 1.85 -1.01 15.76
N ALA A 32 2.12 -0.76 17.04
CA ALA A 32 3.28 -1.32 17.74
C ALA A 32 3.34 -2.86 17.76
N THR A 33 2.23 -3.53 17.44
CA THR A 33 2.10 -4.99 17.36
C THR A 33 1.79 -5.48 15.95
N CYS A 34 1.96 -4.62 14.93
CA CYS A 34 1.73 -5.01 13.54
C CYS A 34 2.96 -5.76 13.02
N ASP A 35 2.77 -7.01 12.63
CA ASP A 35 3.81 -7.79 11.98
C ASP A 35 3.93 -7.39 10.50
N GLU A 36 5.13 -7.53 9.93
CA GLU A 36 5.41 -7.24 8.51
C GLU A 36 4.49 -8.02 7.56
N GLU A 37 4.15 -9.26 7.91
CA GLU A 37 3.25 -10.11 7.12
C GLU A 37 1.86 -9.49 6.95
N VAL A 38 1.40 -8.66 7.89
CA VAL A 38 0.08 -8.03 7.82
C VAL A 38 0.01 -7.01 6.69
N HIS A 39 1.07 -6.24 6.48
CA HIS A 39 1.18 -5.32 5.34
C HIS A 39 1.15 -6.07 4.01
N ARG A 40 1.89 -7.17 3.90
CA ARG A 40 1.89 -8.00 2.69
C ARG A 40 0.50 -8.58 2.40
N ARG A 41 -0.16 -9.14 3.42
CA ARG A 41 -1.53 -9.67 3.30
C ARG A 41 -2.53 -8.59 2.92
N LEU A 42 -2.36 -7.37 3.42
CA LEU A 42 -3.18 -6.22 2.99
C LEU A 42 -2.99 -5.98 1.49
N ILE A 43 -1.76 -5.86 1.00
CA ILE A 43 -1.48 -5.61 -0.43
C ILE A 43 -2.07 -6.72 -1.31
N GLU A 44 -1.86 -7.98 -0.92
CA GLU A 44 -2.40 -9.15 -1.65
C GLU A 44 -3.93 -9.18 -1.64
N SER A 45 -4.56 -8.87 -0.50
CA SER A 45 -6.02 -8.78 -0.37
C SER A 45 -6.60 -7.66 -1.22
N VAL A 46 -5.90 -6.53 -1.31
CA VAL A 46 -6.29 -5.38 -2.13
C VAL A 46 -6.20 -5.73 -3.62
N ALA A 47 -5.13 -6.40 -4.04
CA ALA A 47 -5.01 -6.87 -5.41
C ALA A 47 -6.12 -7.87 -5.75
N ALA A 48 -6.51 -8.73 -4.82
CA ALA A 48 -7.60 -9.69 -5.00
C ALA A 48 -9.00 -9.04 -5.14
N LEU A 49 -9.19 -7.77 -4.76
CA LEU A 49 -10.47 -7.06 -4.94
C LEU A 49 -10.76 -6.69 -6.39
N SER A 50 -9.75 -6.69 -7.26
CA SER A 50 -9.89 -6.25 -8.64
C SER A 50 -9.31 -7.31 -9.58
N PRO A 51 -10.15 -7.96 -10.41
CA PRO A 51 -9.72 -9.07 -11.27
C PRO A 51 -8.70 -8.66 -12.34
N ASP A 52 -8.59 -7.35 -12.63
CA ASP A 52 -7.66 -6.79 -13.60
C ASP A 52 -6.31 -6.39 -12.97
N THR A 53 -6.09 -6.73 -11.70
CA THR A 53 -4.91 -6.30 -10.96
C THR A 53 -3.76 -7.29 -11.11
N ASP A 54 -2.79 -6.93 -11.96
CA ASP A 54 -1.48 -7.59 -11.98
C ASP A 54 -0.60 -7.03 -10.85
N LEU A 55 -0.51 -7.75 -9.74
CA LEU A 55 0.39 -7.41 -8.64
C LEU A 55 1.82 -7.86 -8.94
N LEU A 56 2.71 -6.89 -9.12
CA LEU A 56 4.14 -7.09 -9.28
C LEU A 56 4.83 -6.74 -7.96
N LEU A 57 5.02 -7.73 -7.10
CA LEU A 57 5.86 -7.64 -5.90
C LEU A 57 7.03 -8.62 -6.00
N PRO A 58 8.23 -8.25 -5.55
CA PRO A 58 9.31 -9.21 -5.39
C PRO A 58 8.94 -10.28 -4.37
N LYS A 59 9.65 -11.41 -4.45
CA LYS A 59 9.55 -12.47 -3.46
C LYS A 59 9.98 -11.90 -2.10
N TRP A 60 9.17 -12.10 -1.07
CA TRP A 60 9.55 -11.69 0.29
C TRP A 60 10.81 -12.42 0.73
N ILE A 61 11.76 -11.67 1.26
CA ILE A 61 12.87 -12.18 2.02
C ILE A 61 12.80 -11.55 3.41
N ALA A 62 12.79 -12.39 4.45
CA ALA A 62 12.74 -11.91 5.84
C ALA A 62 13.93 -10.97 6.13
N GLY A 63 13.65 -9.78 6.66
CA GLY A 63 14.65 -8.74 6.92
C GLY A 63 14.99 -7.84 5.72
N GLU A 64 14.20 -7.85 4.64
CA GLU A 64 14.26 -6.78 3.65
C GLU A 64 13.75 -5.48 4.26
N ASP A 65 14.56 -4.42 4.21
CA ASP A 65 14.21 -3.10 4.75
C ASP A 65 13.03 -2.47 3.97
N CYS A 66 13.01 -2.67 2.65
CA CYS A 66 11.99 -2.12 1.78
C CYS A 66 11.62 -3.08 0.66
N ILE A 67 10.32 -3.10 0.33
CA ILE A 67 9.74 -3.81 -0.80
C ILE A 67 8.95 -2.83 -1.65
N GLU A 68 9.39 -2.63 -2.89
CA GLU A 68 8.68 -1.85 -3.90
C GLU A 68 7.98 -2.75 -4.91
N GLY A 69 6.83 -2.28 -5.39
CA GLY A 69 6.09 -2.96 -6.42
C GLY A 69 5.08 -2.06 -7.11
N SER A 70 4.26 -2.66 -7.96
CA SER A 70 3.13 -1.96 -8.57
C SER A 70 1.99 -2.91 -8.87
N MET A 71 0.82 -2.33 -9.07
CA MET A 71 -0.39 -3.04 -9.43
C MET A 71 -1.25 -2.19 -10.37
N ILE A 72 -2.18 -2.81 -11.09
CA ILE A 72 -3.20 -2.09 -11.87
C ILE A 72 -4.49 -2.04 -11.07
N TRP A 73 -4.96 -0.85 -10.71
CA TRP A 73 -6.23 -0.64 -10.02
C TRP A 73 -7.21 0.05 -10.96
N LYS A 74 -8.28 -0.64 -11.38
CA LYS A 74 -9.30 -0.12 -12.30
C LYS A 74 -8.72 0.56 -13.56
N GLY A 75 -7.64 -0.01 -14.09
CA GLY A 75 -6.96 0.49 -15.30
C GLY A 75 -5.86 1.52 -15.06
N ALA A 76 -5.70 2.05 -13.83
CA ALA A 76 -4.59 2.94 -13.49
C ALA A 76 -3.46 2.17 -12.80
N ARG A 77 -2.21 2.55 -13.10
CA ARG A 77 -1.07 2.01 -12.35
C ARG A 77 -1.00 2.65 -10.97
N VAL A 78 -0.90 1.80 -9.96
CA VAL A 78 -0.65 2.18 -8.57
C VAL A 78 0.66 1.52 -8.16
N TRP A 79 1.55 2.29 -7.58
CA TRP A 79 2.79 1.78 -7.02
C TRP A 79 2.60 1.51 -5.53
N VAL A 80 3.40 0.57 -5.02
CA VAL A 80 3.34 0.09 -3.63
C VAL A 80 4.74 0.15 -3.04
N TRP A 81 4.83 0.70 -1.83
CA TRP A 81 6.07 0.81 -1.06
C TRP A 81 5.79 0.26 0.33
N LEU A 82 6.43 -0.83 0.70
CA LEU A 82 6.39 -1.42 2.02
C LEU A 82 7.75 -1.21 2.67
N GLU A 83 7.82 -0.34 3.68
CA GLU A 83 9.00 -0.15 4.52
C GLU A 83 8.81 -0.93 5.80
N THR A 84 9.57 -2.02 5.96
CA THR A 84 9.42 -2.93 7.10
C THR A 84 9.94 -2.30 8.38
N VAL A 85 11.07 -1.56 8.31
CA VAL A 85 11.71 -0.91 9.46
C VAL A 85 10.82 0.19 10.05
N LEU A 86 10.15 0.96 9.19
CA LEU A 86 9.21 2.01 9.61
C LEU A 86 7.78 1.51 9.80
N ASN A 87 7.54 0.22 9.54
CA ASN A 87 6.26 -0.45 9.69
C ASN A 87 5.12 0.27 8.92
N LEU A 88 5.36 0.61 7.65
CA LEU A 88 4.37 1.31 6.82
C LEU A 88 4.21 0.69 5.44
N THR A 89 3.02 0.84 4.88
CA THR A 89 2.74 0.61 3.45
C THR A 89 2.15 1.86 2.84
N SER A 90 2.74 2.33 1.76
CA SER A 90 2.23 3.45 0.97
C SER A 90 1.77 2.98 -0.41
N PHE A 91 0.65 3.53 -0.87
CA PHE A 91 0.13 3.36 -2.22
C PHE A 91 0.11 4.72 -2.90
N TRP A 92 0.60 4.82 -4.14
CA TRP A 92 0.58 6.08 -4.87
C TRP A 92 0.34 5.93 -6.38
N SER A 93 -0.15 7.00 -7.00
CA SER A 93 -0.40 7.09 -8.45
C SER A 93 -0.47 8.55 -8.88
N GLU A 94 -0.24 8.81 -10.16
CA GLU A 94 -0.51 10.12 -10.78
C GLU A 94 -2.01 10.46 -10.75
N ASP A 95 -2.88 9.44 -10.75
CA ASP A 95 -4.33 9.60 -10.73
C ASP A 95 -4.89 9.58 -9.30
N ARG A 96 -5.28 10.77 -8.81
CA ARG A 96 -5.93 10.92 -7.51
C ARG A 96 -7.21 10.10 -7.38
N ALA A 97 -8.03 10.04 -8.43
CA ALA A 97 -9.33 9.36 -8.35
C ALA A 97 -9.15 7.85 -8.11
N SER A 98 -8.14 7.26 -8.75
CA SER A 98 -7.74 5.88 -8.49
C SER A 98 -7.27 5.67 -7.06
N ILE A 99 -6.50 6.60 -6.49
CA ILE A 99 -6.02 6.53 -5.11
C ILE A 99 -7.14 6.72 -4.08
N ASP A 100 -8.06 7.66 -4.29
CA ASP A 100 -9.24 7.84 -3.44
C ASP A 100 -10.12 6.57 -3.46
N SER A 101 -10.37 6.01 -4.66
CA SER A 101 -11.12 4.76 -4.85
C SER A 101 -10.43 3.57 -4.18
N LEU A 102 -9.10 3.48 -4.33
CA LEU A 102 -8.29 2.44 -3.71
C LEU A 102 -8.35 2.54 -2.18
N ARG A 103 -8.14 3.73 -1.63
CA ARG A 103 -8.22 3.99 -0.19
C ARG A 103 -9.58 3.59 0.38
N ALA A 104 -10.67 3.95 -0.28
CA ALA A 104 -12.00 3.56 0.15
C ALA A 104 -12.16 2.03 0.23
N ALA A 105 -11.62 1.29 -0.75
CA ALA A 105 -11.64 -0.18 -0.75
C ALA A 105 -10.75 -0.79 0.35
N THR A 106 -9.55 -0.24 0.54
CA THR A 106 -8.55 -0.78 1.48
C THR A 106 -8.92 -0.50 2.95
N LEU A 107 -9.63 0.59 3.24
CA LEU A 107 -10.11 0.90 4.60
C LEU A 107 -10.99 -0.20 5.20
N HIS A 108 -11.77 -0.91 4.37
CA HIS A 108 -12.58 -2.03 4.81
C HIS A 108 -11.72 -3.26 5.16
N LEU A 109 -10.68 -3.53 4.36
CA LEU A 109 -9.76 -4.65 4.57
C LEU A 109 -8.86 -4.44 5.79
N ALA A 110 -8.40 -3.21 6.02
CA ALA A 110 -7.53 -2.87 7.14
C ALA A 110 -8.15 -3.11 8.53
N ARG A 111 -9.48 -3.26 8.59
CA ARG A 111 -10.22 -3.64 9.81
C ARG A 111 -10.36 -5.15 9.98
N ALA A 112 -10.14 -5.91 8.91
CA ALA A 112 -10.32 -7.36 8.87
C ALA A 112 -9.00 -8.13 9.00
N VAL A 113 -7.87 -7.48 8.75
CA VAL A 113 -6.51 -8.03 8.95
C VAL A 113 -5.98 -7.76 10.35
#